data_AF-A0A0K1QLK7-F1
#
_entry.id   AF-A0A0K1QLK7-F1
#
_cell.length_a   1.000
_cell.length_b   1.000
_cell.length_c   1.000
_cell.angle_alpha   90.00
_cell.angle_beta   90.00
_cell.angle_gamma   90.00
#
_symmetry.space_group_name_H-M   'P 1'
#
loop_
_entity.id
_entity.type
_entity.pdbx_description
1 polymer ?
#
loop_
_entity_poly.entity_id
_entity_poly.type
_entity_poly.pdbx_seq_one_letter_code
_entity_poly.pdbx_strand_id
1 'polypeptide(L)' 'MTIKLKLELVSGQSLKGAPLELLADGKPIAKGVVDKNESVTFDVKSAAARLTVRVDRSILKTV' A
#
# COMPACT_ATOMS: atom_id res chain seq x y z
N MET A 1 0.21 15.97 -2.36
CA MET A 1 1.23 15.26 -1.57
C MET A 1 1.42 13.90 -2.19
N THR A 2 2.67 13.46 -2.31
CA THR A 2 3.02 12.16 -2.88
C THR A 2 3.57 11.28 -1.78
N ILE A 3 3.03 10.08 -1.64
CA ILE A 3 3.51 9.07 -0.69
C ILE A 3 3.97 7.87 -1.50
N LYS A 4 5.26 7.56 -1.42
CA LYS A 4 5.82 6.36 -2.02
C LYS A 4 6.20 5.38 -0.92
N LEU A 5 5.72 4.15 -1.05
CA LEU A 5 6.02 3.06 -0.13
C LEU A 5 6.78 1.97 -0.88
N LYS A 6 7.81 1.43 -0.24
CA LYS A 6 8.43 0.15 -0.62
C LYS A 6 8.00 -0.89 0.40
N LEU A 7 7.48 -2.03 -0.05
CA LEU A 7 7.04 -3.11 0.82
C LEU A 7 8.00 -4.29 0.70
N GLU A 8 8.51 -4.77 1.82
CA GLU A 8 9.39 -5.94 1.86
C GLU A 8 8.90 -6.88 2.95
N LEU A 9 8.65 -8.13 2.58
CA LEU A 9 8.32 -9.18 3.55
C LEU A 9 9.60 -9.85 4.02
N VAL A 10 9.67 -10.14 5.32
CA VAL A 10 10.79 -10.90 5.91
C VAL A 10 10.97 -12.28 5.25
N SER A 11 9.88 -12.87 4.75
CA SER A 11 9.92 -14.15 4.01
C SER A 11 10.59 -14.05 2.64
N GLY A 12 10.85 -12.85 2.13
CA GLY A 12 11.30 -12.62 0.74
C GLY A 12 10.22 -12.85 -0.32
N GLN A 13 8.99 -13.22 0.08
CA GLN A 13 7.88 -13.31 -0.86
C GLN A 13 7.53 -11.93 -1.43
N SER A 14 7.31 -11.88 -2.74
CA SER A 14 6.87 -10.67 -3.43
C SER A 14 5.42 -10.32 -3.07
N LEU A 15 5.17 -9.02 -2.88
CA LEU A 15 3.83 -8.44 -2.76
C LEU A 15 3.37 -7.79 -4.06
N LYS A 16 4.12 -7.91 -5.17
CA LYS A 16 3.68 -7.43 -6.48
C LYS A 16 2.26 -7.88 -6.78
N GLY A 17 1.40 -6.93 -7.14
CA GLY A 17 -0.01 -7.19 -7.41
C GLY A 17 -0.91 -7.13 -6.17
N ALA A 18 -0.35 -7.00 -4.96
CA ALA A 18 -1.14 -6.78 -3.75
C ALA A 18 -1.90 -5.44 -3.85
N PRO A 19 -3.21 -5.42 -3.58
CA PRO A 19 -3.96 -4.18 -3.51
C PRO A 19 -3.76 -3.50 -2.16
N LEU A 20 -3.54 -2.18 -2.21
CA LEU A 20 -3.38 -1.31 -1.05
C LEU A 20 -4.40 -0.18 -1.07
N GLU A 21 -4.80 0.25 0.12
CA GLU A 21 -5.61 1.45 0.33
C GLU A 21 -4.85 2.42 1.22
N LEU A 22 -4.85 3.70 0.84
CA LEU A 22 -4.45 4.79 1.73
C LEU A 22 -5.72 5.34 2.39
N LEU A 23 -5.70 5.44 3.71
CA LEU A 23 -6.80 5.93 4.53
C LEU A 23 -6.40 7.22 5.24
N ALA A 24 -7.35 8.15 5.35
CA ALA A 24 -7.27 9.32 6.22
C ALA A 24 -8.33 9.17 7.31
N ASP A 25 -7.89 9.14 8.57
CA ASP A 25 -8.75 8.94 9.75
C ASP A 25 -9.69 7.73 9.60
N GLY A 26 -9.16 6.64 9.05
CA GLY A 26 -9.89 5.38 8.84
C GLY A 26 -10.79 5.33 7.60
N LYS A 27 -10.86 6.39 6.78
CA LYS A 27 -11.63 6.40 5.52
C LYS A 27 -10.69 6.27 4.31
N PRO A 28 -10.97 5.38 3.33
CA PRO A 28 -10.13 5.24 2.15
C PRO A 28 -10.19 6.50 1.28
N ILE A 29 -9.02 7.01 0.89
CA ILE A 29 -8.85 8.20 0.06
C ILE A 29 -8.09 7.91 -1.24
N ALA A 30 -7.38 6.79 -1.32
CA ALA A 30 -6.75 6.32 -2.55
C ALA A 30 -6.58 4.80 -2.54
N LYS A 31 -6.43 4.23 -3.74
CA LYS A 31 -6.12 2.82 -3.97
C LYS A 31 -4.87 2.72 -4.83
N GLY A 32 -4.12 1.65 -4.64
CA GLY A 32 -2.91 1.36 -5.40
C GLY A 32 -2.66 -0.13 -5.47
N VAL A 33 -1.81 -0.52 -6.40
CA VAL A 33 -1.36 -1.90 -6.57
C VAL A 33 0.17 -1.89 -6.54
N VAL A 34 0.77 -2.81 -5.79
CA VAL A 34 2.23 -2.92 -5.71
C VAL A 34 2.79 -3.29 -7.08
N ASP A 35 3.76 -2.51 -7.53
CA ASP A 35 4.42 -2.68 -8.82
C ASP A 35 5.51 -3.75 -8.79
N LYS A 36 6.19 -3.94 -9.94
CA LYS A 36 7.28 -4.90 -10.09
C LYS A 36 8.54 -4.57 -9.26
N ASN A 37 8.63 -3.37 -8.70
CA ASN A 37 9.73 -2.90 -7.87
C ASN A 37 9.35 -2.94 -6.38
N GLU A 38 8.33 -3.72 -6.03
CA GLU A 38 7.78 -3.81 -4.67
C GLU A 38 7.35 -2.44 -4.10
N SER A 39 6.87 -1.56 -4.97
CA SER A 39 6.53 -0.18 -4.61
C SER A 39 5.08 0.18 -4.96
N VAL A 40 4.50 1.12 -4.21
CA VAL A 40 3.25 1.80 -4.56
C VAL A 40 3.41 3.30 -4.34
N THR A 41 2.80 4.09 -5.22
CA THR A 41 2.75 5.55 -5.09
C THR A 41 1.30 6.00 -4.98
N PHE A 42 1.02 6.85 -4.00
CA PHE A 42 -0.25 7.55 -3.86
C PHE A 42 -0.04 9.04 -4.09
N ASP A 43 -0.75 9.59 -5.07
CA ASP A 43 -0.85 11.03 -5.29
C ASP A 43 -2.22 11.51 -4.81
N VAL A 44 -2.22 12.18 -3.65
CA VAL A 44 -3.45 12.63 -2.99
C VAL A 44 -3.36 14.10 -2.58
N LYS A 45 -4.51 14.71 -2.37
CA LYS A 45 -4.58 16.05 -1.77
C LYS A 45 -3.96 16.00 -0.37
N SER A 46 -3.19 17.02 -0.01
CA SER A 46 -2.69 17.15 1.36
C SER A 46 -3.87 17.36 2.30
N ALA A 47 -3.86 16.69 3.44
CA ALA A 47 -4.88 16.82 4.47
C ALA A 47 -4.22 16.68 5.85
N ALA A 48 -4.68 17.49 6.81
CA ALA A 48 -4.35 17.30 8.21
C ALA A 48 -5.18 16.13 8.75
N ALA A 49 -4.67 14.92 8.57
CA ALA A 49 -5.33 13.68 8.98
C ALA A 49 -4.29 12.63 9.36
N ARG A 50 -4.67 11.66 10.19
CA ARG A 50 -3.83 10.50 10.45
C ARG A 50 -3.92 9.55 9.27
N LEU A 51 -2.77 9.36 8.61
CA LEU A 51 -2.68 8.46 7.46
C LEU A 51 -2.41 7.03 7.91
N THR A 52 -3.13 6.08 7.31
CA THR A 52 -2.94 4.64 7.51
C THR A 52 -2.91 3.95 6.15
N VAL A 53 -2.06 2.93 6.00
CA VAL A 53 -2.01 2.10 4.79
C VAL A 53 -2.54 0.73 5.15
N ARG A 54 -3.55 0.27 4.41
CA ARG A 54 -4.07 -1.09 4.52
C ARG A 54 -3.49 -1.92 3.37
N VAL A 55 -2.95 -3.08 3.70
CA VAL A 55 -2.35 -4.03 2.74
C VAL A 55 -3.19 -5.30 2.72
N ASP A 56 -3.75 -5.65 1.57
CA ASP A 56 -4.37 -6.96 1.38
C ASP A 56 -3.29 -7.98 0.98
N ARG A 57 -3.11 -8.97 1.84
CA ARG A 57 -2.07 -10.01 1.70
C ARG A 57 -2.64 -11.34 1.18
N SER A 58 -3.87 -11.37 0.69
CA SER A 58 -4.51 -12.57 0.14
C SER A 58 -3.77 -13.17 -1.06
N ILE A 59 -2.93 -12.39 -1.74
CA ILE A 59 -2.06 -12.86 -2.84
C ILE A 59 -0.93 -13.78 -2.37
N LEU A 60 -0.58 -13.74 -1.07
CA LEU A 60 0.50 -14.56 -0.54
C LEU A 60 0.07 -16.03 -0.51
N LYS A 61 0.95 -16.90 -0.99
CA LYS A 61 0.78 -18.35 -0.86
C LYS A 61 1.15 -18.74 0.56
N THR A 62 0.22 -19.38 1.27
CA THR A 62 0.52 -20.07 2.52
C THR A 62 1.45 -21.24 2.22
N VAL A 63 2.52 -21.35 3.01
CA VAL A 63 3.47 -22.47 2.99
C VAL A 63 2.92 -23.61 3.83
#